data_AF-A0A023GAM6-F1
#
_entry.id   AF-A0A023GAM6-F1
#
_cell.length_a   1.000
_cell.length_b   1.000
_cell.length_c   1.000
_cell.angle_alpha   90.00
_cell.angle_beta   90.00
_cell.angle_gamma   90.00
#
_symmetry.space_group_name_H-M   'P 1'
#
loop_
_entity.id
_entity.type
_entity.pdbx_description
1 polymer ?
#
loop_
_entity_poly.entity_id
_entity_poly.type
_entity_poly.pdbx_seq_one_letter_code
_entity_poly.pdbx_strand_id
1 'polypeptide(L)'
;WHWWCAERGRVLFLRLRWVRRHRHQWVEEVRNPRRAIPIGIVLSLGIVFLAYFGVSIIETLLWPYYAQNVSAPLPFVFQQVGWPVAKWIISIGALTGLSTSLLGSMFPLPRVLYAMGSDGVIFRFLAVVHPRLKTPLIATALSGIFAGVMAMMFNVEELANMMSIGTLLAYSLVAVSVLMLRYDVSQPADGDRSDALEQKCWQQGIATTLFNLDRLSSPTEATALLVKVLTLILGALFMALTAVLVFAEDYVLSLAPSAVAPLALISLASIFCIVCITRQPVAGTETLSFAVPLVPFIPLFNMFVNLYLMMRLPLATWARFGIWMAIGMLIYFSYGIWNSSQRKASPPILEEANSSESSVDTLDHHASDDAAKDASERTRH
;
A
#
# COMPACT_ATOMS: atom_id res chain seq x y z
N TRP A 1 4.23 14.55 -19.06
CA TRP A 1 4.94 13.27 -18.82
C TRP A 1 5.99 13.39 -17.72
N HIS A 2 6.89 14.37 -17.74
CA HIS A 2 7.75 14.70 -16.58
C HIS A 2 6.96 15.10 -15.31
N TRP A 3 5.88 15.87 -15.48
CA TRP A 3 4.96 16.24 -14.39
C TRP A 3 4.13 15.06 -13.84
N TRP A 4 3.97 13.99 -14.62
CA TRP A 4 3.19 12.80 -14.20
C TRP A 4 4.02 11.82 -13.35
N CYS A 5 5.35 11.83 -13.49
CA CYS A 5 6.27 11.01 -12.69
C CYS A 5 6.60 11.63 -11.32
N ALA A 6 6.69 12.96 -11.20
CA ALA A 6 7.02 13.64 -9.95
C ALA A 6 5.90 13.55 -8.88
N GLU A 7 4.63 13.48 -9.30
CA GLU A 7 3.49 13.51 -8.39
C GLU A 7 3.21 12.14 -7.72
N ARG A 8 3.56 11.02 -8.35
CA ARG A 8 3.24 9.66 -7.84
C ARG A 8 4.08 9.20 -6.66
N GLY A 9 5.33 9.67 -6.55
CA GLY A 9 6.17 9.39 -5.39
C GLY A 9 5.55 9.92 -4.10
N ARG A 10 5.00 11.14 -4.14
CA ARG A 10 4.36 11.79 -2.99
C ARG A 10 3.01 11.18 -2.61
N VAL A 11 2.19 10.76 -3.57
CA VAL A 11 0.89 10.11 -3.29
C VAL A 11 1.09 8.73 -2.61
N LEU A 12 2.11 7.98 -3.02
CA LEU A 12 2.45 6.71 -2.39
C LEU A 12 3.05 6.92 -0.98
N PHE A 13 3.93 7.92 -0.84
CA PHE A 13 4.48 8.37 0.44
C PHE A 13 3.40 8.88 1.40
N LEU A 14 2.31 9.45 0.87
CA LEU A 14 1.13 9.89 1.62
C LEU A 14 0.24 8.74 2.03
N ARG A 15 0.09 7.68 1.23
CA ARG A 15 -0.54 6.42 1.68
C ARG A 15 0.25 5.79 2.83
N LEU A 16 1.58 5.87 2.80
CA LEU A 16 2.44 5.45 3.91
C LEU A 16 2.34 6.38 5.13
N ARG A 17 2.21 7.70 4.93
CA ARG A 17 1.91 8.68 6.01
C ARG A 17 0.50 8.50 6.60
N TRP A 18 -0.48 8.07 5.81
CA TRP A 18 -1.85 7.78 6.25
C TRP A 18 -1.88 6.50 7.10
N VAL A 19 -1.19 5.45 6.63
CA VAL A 19 -0.92 4.25 7.44
C VAL A 19 -0.15 4.62 8.71
N ARG A 20 0.79 5.57 8.67
CA ARG A 20 1.46 6.09 9.88
C ARG A 20 0.47 6.80 10.81
N ARG A 21 -0.41 7.64 10.26
CA ARG A 21 -1.31 8.53 11.02
C ARG A 21 -2.47 7.80 11.74
N HIS A 22 -3.04 6.75 11.14
CA HIS A 22 -4.10 5.95 11.77
C HIS A 22 -3.57 4.79 12.63
N ARG A 23 -2.33 4.34 12.40
CA ARG A 23 -1.67 3.37 13.27
C ARG A 23 -1.31 3.99 14.62
N HIS A 24 -1.26 5.33 14.75
CA HIS A 24 -0.91 6.03 15.98
C HIS A 24 -1.79 5.69 17.19
N GLN A 25 -3.12 5.59 17.06
CA GLN A 25 -3.97 5.31 18.23
C GLN A 25 -3.66 3.96 18.90
N TRP A 26 -3.45 2.90 18.13
CA TRP A 26 -3.10 1.58 18.68
C TRP A 26 -1.61 1.47 19.01
N VAL A 27 -0.75 2.21 18.30
CA VAL A 27 0.70 2.26 18.56
C VAL A 27 1.01 2.97 19.87
N GLU A 28 0.22 3.99 20.23
CA GLU A 28 0.37 4.76 21.47
C GLU A 28 0.04 3.93 22.72
N GLU A 29 -0.88 2.96 22.59
CA GLU A 29 -1.29 2.10 23.70
C GLU A 29 -0.40 0.83 23.85
N VAL A 30 0.36 0.47 22.82
CA VAL A 30 1.21 -0.74 22.82
C VAL A 30 2.61 -0.45 23.35
N ARG A 31 2.97 -1.11 24.46
CA ARG A 31 4.34 -1.09 25.00
C ARG A 31 5.32 -1.71 24.00
N ASN A 32 6.26 -0.91 23.49
CA ASN A 32 7.26 -1.29 22.47
C ASN A 32 6.65 -1.74 21.11
N PRO A 33 6.08 -0.80 20.34
CA PRO A 33 5.33 -1.10 19.12
C PRO A 33 6.19 -1.72 18.02
N ARG A 34 7.51 -1.47 18.02
CA ARG A 34 8.45 -1.97 17.01
C ARG A 34 8.55 -3.50 16.99
N ARG A 35 8.38 -4.15 18.13
CA ARG A 35 8.40 -5.62 18.25
C ARG A 35 7.01 -6.22 18.42
N ALA A 36 6.17 -5.60 19.25
CA ALA A 36 4.87 -6.16 19.60
C ALA A 36 3.91 -6.24 18.41
N ILE A 37 3.89 -5.23 17.53
CA ILE A 37 2.98 -5.21 16.38
C ILE A 37 3.25 -6.35 15.39
N PRO A 38 4.48 -6.55 14.88
CA PRO A 38 4.74 -7.67 13.97
C PRO A 38 4.50 -9.04 14.60
N ILE A 39 4.87 -9.24 15.87
CA ILE A 39 4.58 -10.49 16.58
C ILE A 39 3.07 -10.72 16.68
N GLY A 40 2.30 -9.68 17.02
CA GLY A 40 0.85 -9.75 17.10
C GLY A 40 0.19 -10.11 15.77
N ILE A 41 0.65 -9.53 14.66
CA ILE A 41 0.15 -9.85 13.31
C ILE A 41 0.43 -11.31 12.96
N VAL A 42 1.66 -11.79 13.15
CA VAL A 42 2.03 -13.17 12.78
C VAL A 42 1.32 -14.19 13.67
N LEU A 43 1.26 -13.94 14.98
CA LEU A 43 0.60 -14.84 15.93
C LEU A 43 -0.92 -14.92 15.69
N SER A 44 -1.58 -13.77 15.51
CA SER A 44 -3.03 -13.76 15.22
C SER A 44 -3.36 -14.42 13.89
N LEU A 45 -2.58 -14.15 12.84
CA LEU A 45 -2.75 -14.80 11.54
C LEU A 45 -2.51 -16.31 11.62
N GLY A 46 -1.50 -16.75 12.38
CA GLY A 46 -1.22 -18.17 12.60
C GLY A 46 -2.35 -18.89 13.32
N ILE A 47 -2.93 -18.28 14.36
CA ILE A 47 -4.08 -18.85 15.09
C ILE A 47 -5.29 -18.96 14.16
N VAL A 48 -5.61 -17.90 13.41
CA VAL A 48 -6.74 -17.90 12.46
C VAL A 48 -6.52 -18.93 11.36
N PHE A 49 -5.31 -19.04 10.82
CA PHE A 49 -4.96 -20.04 9.82
C PHE A 49 -5.20 -21.46 10.33
N LEU A 50 -4.70 -21.80 11.53
CA LEU A 50 -4.91 -23.12 12.12
C LEU A 50 -6.38 -23.41 12.38
N ALA A 51 -7.14 -22.42 12.85
CA ALA A 51 -8.58 -22.56 13.08
C ALA A 51 -9.33 -22.82 11.77
N TYR A 52 -9.08 -22.03 10.72
CA TYR A 52 -9.74 -22.20 9.43
C TYR A 52 -9.38 -23.53 8.77
N PHE A 53 -8.09 -23.88 8.78
CA PHE A 53 -7.62 -25.16 8.26
C PHE A 53 -8.24 -26.34 9.02
N GLY A 54 -8.29 -26.26 10.36
CA GLY A 54 -8.91 -27.28 11.20
C GLY A 54 -10.40 -27.44 10.92
N VAL A 55 -11.15 -26.33 10.81
CA VAL A 55 -12.58 -26.37 10.48
C VAL A 55 -12.81 -26.99 9.10
N SER A 56 -12.06 -26.59 8.07
CA SER A 56 -12.19 -27.16 6.73
C SER A 56 -11.89 -28.66 6.68
N ILE A 57 -10.86 -29.14 7.40
CA ILE A 57 -10.56 -30.57 7.53
C ILE A 57 -11.73 -31.29 8.18
N ILE A 58 -12.16 -30.85 9.36
CA ILE A 58 -13.20 -31.53 10.12
C ILE A 58 -14.50 -31.60 9.33
N GLU A 59 -14.89 -30.50 8.69
CA GLU A 59 -16.12 -30.42 7.90
C GLU A 59 -16.12 -31.37 6.70
N THR A 60 -15.01 -31.41 5.96
CA THR A 60 -14.88 -32.29 4.78
C THR A 60 -14.71 -33.78 5.14
N LEU A 61 -14.16 -34.09 6.31
CA LEU A 61 -14.11 -35.48 6.83
C LEU A 61 -15.47 -35.93 7.37
N LEU A 62 -16.24 -35.01 7.97
CA LEU A 62 -17.52 -35.34 8.61
C LEU A 62 -18.64 -35.57 7.59
N TRP A 63 -18.63 -34.84 6.47
CA TRP A 63 -19.66 -34.94 5.44
C TRP A 63 -19.12 -34.65 4.04
N PRO A 64 -19.52 -35.43 3.00
CA PRO A 64 -19.04 -35.23 1.64
C PRO A 64 -19.31 -33.80 1.11
N TYR A 65 -18.28 -33.19 0.53
CA TYR A 65 -18.27 -31.79 0.09
C TYR A 65 -19.41 -31.43 -0.88
N TYR A 66 -19.83 -32.38 -1.72
CA TYR A 66 -20.89 -32.17 -2.72
C TYR A 66 -22.31 -32.17 -2.15
N ALA A 67 -22.50 -32.61 -0.90
CA ALA A 67 -23.81 -32.72 -0.26
C ALA A 67 -23.94 -31.76 0.95
N GLN A 68 -23.07 -30.77 1.06
CA GLN A 68 -23.14 -29.73 2.09
C GLN A 68 -24.07 -28.59 1.67
N ASN A 69 -24.59 -27.85 2.65
CA ASN A 69 -25.39 -26.65 2.40
C ASN A 69 -24.49 -25.43 2.24
N VAL A 70 -24.63 -24.69 1.14
CA VAL A 70 -23.77 -23.52 0.83
C VAL A 70 -23.97 -22.35 1.80
N SER A 71 -25.18 -22.17 2.35
CA SER A 71 -25.51 -21.03 3.21
C SER A 71 -25.16 -21.24 4.68
N ALA A 72 -25.23 -22.48 5.17
CA ALA A 72 -24.98 -22.83 6.57
C ALA A 72 -24.45 -24.26 6.70
N PRO A 73 -23.20 -24.52 6.29
CA PRO A 73 -22.71 -25.88 6.18
C PRO A 73 -22.52 -26.55 7.54
N LEU A 74 -21.89 -25.88 8.51
CA LEU A 74 -21.64 -26.46 9.84
C LEU A 74 -22.95 -26.84 10.58
N PRO A 75 -23.95 -25.94 10.74
CA PRO A 75 -25.21 -26.32 11.38
C PRO A 75 -25.95 -27.45 10.65
N PHE A 76 -25.87 -27.48 9.32
CA PHE A 76 -26.48 -28.52 8.49
C PHE A 76 -25.81 -29.87 8.73
N VAL A 77 -24.49 -29.95 8.70
CA VAL A 77 -23.75 -31.21 8.90
C VAL A 77 -24.01 -31.78 10.30
N PHE A 78 -23.98 -30.97 11.35
CA PHE A 78 -24.28 -31.46 12.71
C PHE A 78 -25.74 -31.93 12.88
N GLN A 79 -26.66 -31.40 12.09
CA GLN A 79 -28.02 -31.93 12.03
C GLN A 79 -28.07 -33.32 11.39
N GLN A 80 -27.33 -33.54 10.30
CA GLN A 80 -27.30 -34.84 9.61
C GLN A 80 -26.61 -35.93 10.43
N VAL A 81 -25.58 -35.57 11.20
CA VAL A 81 -24.87 -36.48 12.11
C VAL A 81 -25.70 -36.83 13.35
N GLY A 82 -26.84 -36.15 13.58
CA GLY A 82 -27.71 -36.40 14.72
C GLY A 82 -27.25 -35.72 16.01
N TRP A 83 -26.46 -34.63 15.93
CA TRP A 83 -25.96 -33.89 17.09
C TRP A 83 -26.58 -32.48 17.20
N PRO A 84 -27.87 -32.37 17.57
CA PRO A 84 -28.61 -31.11 17.52
C PRO A 84 -28.12 -30.07 18.54
N VAL A 85 -27.49 -30.50 19.65
CA VAL A 85 -26.91 -29.57 20.65
C VAL A 85 -25.77 -28.77 20.02
N ALA A 86 -24.88 -29.44 19.27
CA ALA A 86 -23.77 -28.78 18.58
C ALA A 86 -24.27 -27.78 17.53
N LYS A 87 -25.32 -28.13 16.77
CA LYS A 87 -25.98 -27.22 15.82
C LYS A 87 -26.36 -25.90 16.51
N TRP A 88 -27.09 -25.96 17.62
CA TRP A 88 -27.56 -24.75 18.32
C TRP A 88 -26.41 -23.90 18.87
N ILE A 89 -25.40 -24.52 19.47
CA ILE A 89 -24.21 -23.82 19.98
C ILE A 89 -23.51 -23.07 18.85
N ILE A 90 -23.28 -23.73 17.72
CA ILE A 90 -22.58 -23.15 16.57
C ILE A 90 -23.42 -22.05 15.92
N SER A 91 -24.74 -22.24 15.76
CA SER A 91 -25.61 -21.21 15.19
C SER A 91 -25.65 -19.94 16.05
N ILE A 92 -25.77 -20.07 17.37
CA ILE A 92 -25.76 -18.92 18.29
C ILE A 92 -24.38 -18.24 18.29
N GLY A 93 -23.30 -19.02 18.31
CA GLY A 93 -21.93 -18.51 18.22
C GLY A 93 -21.67 -17.77 16.91
N ALA A 94 -22.14 -18.30 15.78
CA ALA A 94 -22.00 -17.66 14.47
C ALA A 94 -22.78 -16.34 14.41
N LEU A 95 -24.04 -16.31 14.86
CA LEU A 95 -24.86 -15.08 14.85
C LEU A 95 -24.27 -13.98 15.74
N THR A 96 -23.82 -14.33 16.95
CA THR A 96 -23.20 -13.38 17.88
C THR A 96 -21.84 -12.89 17.38
N GLY A 97 -21.02 -13.78 16.81
CA GLY A 97 -19.72 -13.44 16.21
C GLY A 97 -19.85 -12.53 15.00
N LEU A 98 -20.75 -12.85 14.07
CA LEU A 98 -21.00 -12.02 12.87
C LEU A 98 -21.54 -10.63 13.24
N SER A 99 -22.43 -10.56 14.23
CA SER A 99 -22.97 -9.29 14.74
C SER A 99 -21.88 -8.42 15.37
N THR A 100 -20.99 -9.02 16.17
CA THR A 100 -19.84 -8.32 16.77
C THR A 100 -18.86 -7.81 15.71
N SER A 101 -18.55 -8.65 14.71
CA SER A 101 -17.67 -8.27 13.60
C SER A 101 -18.27 -7.13 12.77
N LEU A 102 -19.58 -7.15 12.52
CA LEU A 102 -20.28 -6.08 11.80
C LEU A 102 -20.12 -4.75 12.53
N LEU A 103 -20.40 -4.70 13.83
CA LEU A 103 -20.21 -3.48 14.64
C LEU A 103 -18.75 -2.98 14.61
N GLY A 104 -17.79 -3.91 14.71
CA GLY A 104 -16.36 -3.57 14.61
C GLY A 104 -15.99 -2.92 13.28
N SER A 105 -16.57 -3.39 12.18
CA SER A 105 -16.34 -2.86 10.82
C SER A 105 -17.00 -1.50 10.55
N MET A 106 -18.02 -1.12 11.33
CA MET A 106 -18.75 0.14 11.15
C MET A 106 -18.01 1.36 11.73
N PHE A 107 -17.03 1.18 12.62
CA PHE A 107 -16.27 2.31 13.21
C PHE A 107 -15.17 2.89 12.31
N PRO A 108 -14.39 2.09 11.56
CA PRO A 108 -13.35 2.63 10.69
C PRO A 108 -13.89 3.48 9.54
N LEU A 109 -14.96 3.05 8.87
CA LEU A 109 -15.43 3.68 7.63
C LEU A 109 -15.80 5.18 7.79
N PRO A 110 -16.58 5.59 8.82
CA PRO A 110 -16.87 7.00 9.05
C PRO A 110 -15.63 7.82 9.40
N ARG A 111 -14.63 7.23 10.08
CA ARG A 111 -13.36 7.90 10.40
C ARG A 111 -12.55 8.16 9.12
N VAL A 112 -12.54 7.22 8.19
CA VAL A 112 -11.90 7.40 6.88
C VAL A 112 -12.60 8.52 6.09
N LEU A 113 -13.93 8.51 6.03
CA LEU A 113 -14.69 9.56 5.35
C LEU A 113 -14.48 10.94 5.99
N TYR A 114 -14.47 11.02 7.32
CA TYR A 114 -14.17 12.24 8.06
C TYR A 114 -12.78 12.78 7.69
N ALA A 115 -11.74 11.94 7.74
CA ALA A 115 -10.37 12.34 7.43
C ALA A 115 -10.20 12.76 5.95
N MET A 116 -10.81 12.03 5.02
CA MET A 116 -10.79 12.41 3.60
C MET A 116 -11.55 13.71 3.33
N GLY A 117 -12.63 13.96 4.07
CA GLY A 117 -13.40 15.20 4.00
C GLY A 117 -12.65 16.40 4.59
N SER A 118 -11.92 16.20 5.69
CA SER A 118 -11.11 17.26 6.32
C SER A 118 -9.92 17.65 5.44
N ASP A 119 -9.34 16.67 4.74
CA ASP A 119 -8.26 16.92 3.77
C ASP A 119 -8.77 17.60 2.49
N GLY A 120 -10.08 17.64 2.27
CA GLY A 120 -10.74 18.23 1.10
C GLY A 120 -10.71 17.34 -0.15
N VAL A 121 -10.31 16.07 -0.01
CA VAL A 121 -10.26 15.07 -1.09
C VAL A 121 -11.67 14.65 -1.51
N ILE A 122 -12.58 14.52 -0.53
CA ILE A 122 -14.02 14.34 -0.75
C ILE A 122 -14.77 15.52 -0.14
N PHE A 123 -16.10 15.55 -0.34
CA PHE A 123 -16.95 16.65 0.10
C PHE A 123 -16.78 17.02 1.58
N ARG A 124 -16.55 18.31 1.86
CA ARG A 124 -16.28 18.83 3.22
C ARG A 124 -17.40 18.58 4.23
N PHE A 125 -18.65 18.39 3.80
CA PHE A 125 -19.76 18.12 4.71
C PHE A 125 -19.58 16.80 5.50
N LEU A 126 -18.79 15.85 4.97
CA LEU A 126 -18.47 14.59 5.66
C LEU A 126 -17.51 14.78 6.84
N ALA A 127 -16.83 15.93 6.91
CA ALA A 127 -15.94 16.30 8.00
C ALA A 127 -16.66 17.04 9.14
N VAL A 128 -17.98 17.22 9.08
CA VAL A 128 -18.72 17.91 10.14
C VAL A 128 -18.91 16.97 11.34
N VAL A 129 -18.45 17.41 12.51
CA VAL A 129 -18.61 16.70 13.78
C VAL A 129 -19.81 17.25 14.53
N HIS A 130 -20.66 16.36 15.05
CA HIS A 130 -21.82 16.78 15.83
C HIS A 130 -21.41 17.38 17.19
N PRO A 131 -21.96 18.55 17.62
CA PRO A 131 -21.49 19.28 18.80
C PRO A 131 -21.67 18.52 20.14
N ARG A 132 -22.78 17.77 20.29
CA ARG A 132 -23.04 16.97 21.52
C ARG A 132 -22.35 15.60 21.52
N LEU A 133 -22.53 14.82 20.43
CA LEU A 133 -22.02 13.45 20.31
C LEU A 133 -20.52 13.36 19.99
N LYS A 134 -19.89 14.45 19.53
CA LYS A 134 -18.48 14.50 19.11
C LYS A 134 -18.08 13.42 18.09
N THR A 135 -19.03 12.98 17.28
CA THR A 135 -18.85 11.96 16.23
C THR A 135 -19.28 12.49 14.86
N PRO A 136 -18.71 11.96 13.75
CA PRO A 136 -19.07 12.36 12.39
C PRO A 136 -20.40 11.73 11.96
N LEU A 137 -21.52 12.23 12.49
CA LEU A 137 -22.87 11.65 12.32
C LEU A 137 -23.27 11.49 10.84
N ILE A 138 -23.01 12.50 10.01
CA ILE A 138 -23.37 12.49 8.59
C ILE A 138 -22.60 11.39 7.84
N ALA A 139 -21.29 11.24 8.14
CA ALA A 139 -20.48 10.19 7.53
C ALA A 139 -20.95 8.79 7.94
N THR A 140 -21.33 8.60 9.21
CA THR A 140 -21.89 7.33 9.70
C THR A 140 -23.23 7.02 9.06
N ALA A 141 -24.15 7.98 9.00
CA ALA A 141 -25.46 7.78 8.39
C ALA A 141 -25.35 7.48 6.88
N LEU A 142 -24.57 8.27 6.15
CA LEU A 142 -24.41 8.09 4.70
C LEU A 142 -23.74 6.75 4.35
N SER A 143 -22.68 6.38 5.07
CA SER A 143 -22.01 5.10 4.84
C SER A 143 -22.85 3.89 5.24
N GLY A 144 -23.63 4.00 6.32
CA GLY A 144 -24.57 2.95 6.74
C GLY A 144 -25.71 2.74 5.75
N ILE A 145 -26.33 3.83 5.27
CA ILE A 145 -27.37 3.77 4.22
C ILE A 145 -26.78 3.16 2.95
N PHE A 146 -25.60 3.60 2.53
CA PHE A 146 -24.92 3.06 1.36
C PHE A 146 -24.62 1.57 1.51
N ALA A 147 -24.10 1.13 2.66
CA ALA A 147 -23.85 -0.28 2.94
C ALA A 147 -25.14 -1.11 2.92
N GLY A 148 -26.24 -0.59 3.48
CA GLY A 148 -27.55 -1.23 3.45
C GLY A 148 -28.11 -1.38 2.04
N VAL A 149 -28.00 -0.34 1.20
CA VAL A 149 -28.39 -0.40 -0.21
C VAL A 149 -27.55 -1.45 -0.95
N MET A 150 -26.23 -1.46 -0.74
CA MET A 150 -25.35 -2.46 -1.35
C MET A 150 -25.70 -3.90 -0.93
N ALA A 151 -26.06 -4.11 0.36
CA ALA A 151 -26.48 -5.40 0.86
C ALA A 151 -27.84 -5.87 0.28
N MET A 152 -28.72 -4.94 -0.13
CA MET A 152 -29.98 -5.27 -0.80
C MET A 152 -29.83 -5.52 -2.30
N MET A 153 -28.87 -4.86 -2.95
CA MET A 153 -28.71 -4.91 -4.41
C MET A 153 -27.87 -6.09 -4.90
N PHE A 154 -26.99 -6.64 -4.07
CA PHE A 154 -25.96 -7.58 -4.50
C PHE A 154 -25.92 -8.82 -3.60
N ASN A 155 -25.65 -9.99 -4.21
CA ASN A 155 -25.48 -11.24 -3.49
C ASN A 155 -24.16 -11.27 -2.70
N VAL A 156 -24.10 -12.12 -1.67
CA VAL A 156 -22.92 -12.27 -0.80
C VAL A 156 -21.65 -12.62 -1.59
N GLU A 157 -21.76 -13.50 -2.59
CA GLU A 157 -20.64 -13.88 -3.46
C GLU A 157 -20.10 -12.71 -4.27
N GLU A 158 -21.00 -11.86 -4.81
CA GLU A 158 -20.60 -10.69 -5.58
C GLU A 158 -19.91 -9.64 -4.70
N LEU A 159 -20.45 -9.41 -3.49
CA LEU A 159 -19.81 -8.56 -2.48
C LEU A 159 -18.43 -9.07 -2.07
N ALA A 160 -18.31 -10.38 -1.84
CA ALA A 160 -17.05 -11.01 -1.48
C ALA A 160 -16.00 -10.88 -2.59
N ASN A 161 -16.41 -11.07 -3.86
CA ASN A 161 -15.55 -10.90 -5.02
C ASN A 161 -15.08 -9.44 -5.19
N MET A 162 -15.97 -8.45 -4.97
CA MET A 162 -15.62 -7.02 -4.98
C MET A 162 -14.66 -6.64 -3.85
N MET A 163 -14.87 -7.15 -2.64
CA MET A 163 -13.98 -6.93 -1.51
C MET A 163 -12.60 -7.54 -1.78
N SER A 164 -12.58 -8.73 -2.37
CA SER A 164 -11.35 -9.47 -2.70
C SER A 164 -10.51 -8.73 -3.74
N ILE A 165 -11.09 -8.25 -4.85
CA ILE A 165 -10.32 -7.50 -5.85
C ILE A 165 -9.71 -6.21 -5.24
N GLY A 166 -10.45 -5.50 -4.39
CA GLY A 166 -9.96 -4.30 -3.72
C GLY A 166 -8.81 -4.57 -2.75
N THR A 167 -8.91 -5.64 -1.96
CA THR A 167 -7.88 -6.03 -0.99
C THR A 167 -6.61 -6.57 -1.68
N LEU A 168 -6.76 -7.41 -2.70
CA LEU A 168 -5.63 -7.94 -3.50
C LEU A 168 -4.87 -6.82 -4.22
N LEU A 169 -5.59 -5.82 -4.77
CA LEU A 169 -4.98 -4.62 -5.35
C LEU A 169 -4.23 -3.79 -4.31
N ALA A 170 -4.81 -3.60 -3.12
CA ALA A 170 -4.15 -2.87 -2.05
C ALA A 170 -2.87 -3.59 -1.57
N TYR A 171 -2.90 -4.92 -1.41
CA TYR A 171 -1.73 -5.71 -1.02
C TYR A 171 -0.65 -5.72 -2.09
N SER A 172 -1.01 -5.78 -3.36
CA SER A 172 -0.08 -5.64 -4.48
C SER A 172 0.59 -4.26 -4.48
N LEU A 173 -0.18 -3.19 -4.27
CA LEU A 173 0.36 -1.83 -4.17
C LEU A 173 1.29 -1.68 -2.96
N VAL A 174 0.95 -2.27 -1.81
CA VAL A 174 1.83 -2.26 -0.63
C VAL A 174 3.12 -3.02 -0.91
N ALA A 175 3.07 -4.17 -1.59
CA ALA A 175 4.26 -4.93 -1.97
C ALA A 175 5.19 -4.12 -2.88
N VAL A 176 4.64 -3.48 -3.91
CA VAL A 176 5.40 -2.59 -4.81
C VAL A 176 5.96 -1.38 -4.05
N SER A 177 5.20 -0.80 -3.11
CA SER A 177 5.66 0.32 -2.29
C SER A 177 6.84 -0.06 -1.40
N VAL A 178 6.79 -1.22 -0.74
CA VAL A 178 7.88 -1.72 0.11
C VAL A 178 9.14 -1.98 -0.72
N LEU A 179 8.97 -2.55 -1.93
CA LEU A 179 10.08 -2.77 -2.85
C LEU A 179 10.69 -1.44 -3.30
N MET A 180 9.89 -0.47 -3.75
CA MET A 180 10.39 0.82 -4.19
C MET A 180 11.12 1.59 -3.09
N LEU A 181 10.58 1.60 -1.86
CA LEU A 181 11.24 2.24 -0.71
C LEU A 181 12.59 1.61 -0.35
N ARG A 182 12.79 0.33 -0.67
CA ARG A 182 14.03 -0.40 -0.36
C ARG A 182 15.21 0.06 -1.22
N TYR A 183 14.94 0.48 -2.45
CA TYR A 183 15.92 0.89 -3.45
C TYR A 183 15.90 2.40 -3.71
N ASP A 184 15.15 3.15 -2.91
CA ASP A 184 15.11 4.61 -3.03
C ASP A 184 16.38 5.23 -2.44
N VAL A 185 16.78 6.37 -2.99
CA VAL A 185 17.94 7.12 -2.49
C VAL A 185 17.58 7.70 -1.13
N SER A 186 18.09 7.09 -0.07
CA SER A 186 18.06 7.68 1.27
C SER A 186 19.01 8.88 1.24
N GLN A 187 18.54 10.06 1.67
CA GLN A 187 19.25 11.35 1.56
C GLN A 187 20.78 11.21 1.66
N PRO A 188 21.54 11.76 0.70
CA PRO A 188 22.99 11.63 0.70
C PRO A 188 23.54 12.35 1.93
N ALA A 189 24.20 11.62 2.82
CA ALA A 189 24.97 12.21 3.91
C ALA A 189 26.23 12.93 3.39
N ASP A 190 26.53 12.84 2.09
CA ASP A 190 27.75 13.33 1.46
C ASP A 190 27.47 13.68 -0.02
N GLY A 191 26.93 14.89 -0.26
CA GLY A 191 26.41 15.32 -1.58
C GLY A 191 27.49 15.37 -2.68
N ASP A 192 28.73 15.65 -2.31
CA ASP A 192 29.85 15.75 -3.28
C ASP A 192 30.22 14.37 -3.88
N ARG A 193 29.95 13.29 -3.13
CA ARG A 193 30.24 11.92 -3.56
C ARG A 193 29.09 11.29 -4.34
N SER A 194 27.84 11.71 -4.12
CA SER A 194 26.68 11.24 -4.91
C SER A 194 26.73 11.74 -6.34
N ASP A 195 27.09 13.02 -6.53
CA ASP A 195 27.03 13.68 -7.83
C ASP A 195 28.11 13.15 -8.78
N ALA A 196 29.31 12.88 -8.24
CA ALA A 196 30.39 12.23 -8.98
C ALA A 196 30.08 10.76 -9.37
N LEU A 197 29.32 10.03 -8.54
CA LEU A 197 28.87 8.67 -8.84
C LEU A 197 27.74 8.66 -9.87
N GLU A 198 26.84 9.63 -9.80
CA GLU A 198 25.73 9.78 -10.73
C GLU A 198 26.23 10.11 -12.15
N GLN A 199 27.19 11.04 -12.26
CA GLN A 199 27.79 11.40 -13.55
C GLN A 199 28.59 10.25 -14.19
N LYS A 200 29.26 9.41 -13.39
CA LYS A 200 29.90 8.17 -13.88
C LYS A 200 28.88 7.14 -14.37
N CYS A 201 27.73 7.02 -13.72
CA CYS A 201 26.70 6.04 -14.07
C CYS A 201 26.03 6.33 -15.42
N TRP A 202 25.81 7.60 -15.75
CA TRP A 202 25.27 8.01 -17.07
C TRP A 202 26.28 7.85 -18.21
N GLN A 203 27.58 7.87 -17.90
CA GLN A 203 28.65 7.63 -18.88
C GLN A 203 28.88 6.15 -19.19
N GLN A 204 28.40 5.23 -18.35
CA GLN A 204 28.53 3.80 -18.58
C GLN A 204 27.30 3.20 -19.29
N GLY A 205 27.52 2.10 -20.02
CA GLY A 205 26.46 1.41 -20.77
C GLY A 205 25.42 0.73 -19.87
N ILE A 206 24.18 0.63 -20.37
CA ILE A 206 23.02 0.05 -19.66
C ILE A 206 23.32 -1.33 -19.01
N ALA A 207 24.18 -2.13 -19.64
CA ALA A 207 24.55 -3.46 -19.14
C ALA A 207 25.38 -3.43 -17.84
N THR A 208 26.26 -2.44 -17.65
CA THR A 208 27.05 -2.35 -16.40
C THR A 208 26.17 -1.95 -15.22
N THR A 209 25.23 -1.04 -15.47
CA THR A 209 24.22 -0.61 -14.50
C THR A 209 23.22 -1.72 -14.17
N LEU A 210 22.76 -2.51 -15.15
CA LEU A 210 21.82 -3.61 -14.93
C LEU A 210 22.34 -4.69 -13.97
N PHE A 211 23.63 -5.03 -14.07
CA PHE A 211 24.26 -6.07 -13.25
C PHE A 211 25.01 -5.53 -12.03
N ASN A 212 25.02 -4.22 -11.81
CA ASN A 212 25.79 -3.56 -10.75
C ASN A 212 27.26 -4.07 -10.73
N LEU A 213 27.89 -4.08 -11.91
CA LEU A 213 29.25 -4.62 -12.10
C LEU A 213 30.29 -3.84 -11.28
N ASP A 214 30.03 -2.57 -11.00
CA ASP A 214 30.86 -1.68 -10.18
C ASP A 214 30.72 -1.90 -8.66
N ARG A 215 29.85 -2.84 -8.24
CA ARG A 215 29.60 -3.19 -6.83
C ARG A 215 29.33 -1.96 -5.96
N LEU A 216 28.45 -1.08 -6.43
CA LEU A 216 28.00 0.08 -5.66
C LEU A 216 27.35 -0.39 -4.36
N SER A 217 27.70 0.26 -3.25
CA SER A 217 27.16 -0.07 -1.92
C SER A 217 25.95 0.78 -1.53
N SER A 218 25.71 1.90 -2.23
CA SER A 218 24.62 2.84 -1.96
C SER A 218 23.78 3.08 -3.23
N PRO A 219 22.45 3.24 -3.10
CA PRO A 219 21.59 3.54 -4.24
C PRO A 219 21.82 4.96 -4.76
N THR A 220 21.92 5.10 -6.08
CA THR A 220 21.92 6.37 -6.84
C THR A 220 20.57 6.57 -7.55
N GLU A 221 20.26 7.80 -8.00
CA GLU A 221 18.99 8.08 -8.69
C GLU A 221 18.77 7.18 -9.92
N ALA A 222 19.83 6.92 -10.70
CA ALA A 222 19.80 6.02 -11.84
C ALA A 222 19.44 4.57 -11.46
N THR A 223 20.06 4.03 -10.40
CA THR A 223 19.75 2.67 -9.91
C THR A 223 18.34 2.57 -9.35
N ALA A 224 17.87 3.61 -8.65
CA ALA A 224 16.51 3.68 -8.13
C ALA A 224 15.47 3.74 -9.27
N LEU A 225 15.72 4.54 -10.30
CA LEU A 225 14.88 4.61 -11.51
C LEU A 225 14.86 3.27 -12.23
N LEU A 226 16.00 2.63 -12.40
CA LEU A 226 16.12 1.31 -13.02
C LEU A 226 15.29 0.27 -12.26
N VAL A 227 15.38 0.22 -10.92
CA VAL A 227 14.55 -0.71 -10.12
C VAL A 227 13.07 -0.39 -10.25
N LYS A 228 12.67 0.89 -10.28
CA LYS A 228 11.27 1.30 -10.50
C LYS A 228 10.75 0.79 -11.86
N VAL A 229 11.54 0.95 -12.92
CA VAL A 229 11.20 0.45 -14.27
C VAL A 229 11.16 -1.08 -14.30
N LEU A 230 12.16 -1.77 -13.77
CA LEU A 230 12.19 -3.24 -13.69
C LEU A 230 11.02 -3.79 -12.88
N THR A 231 10.63 -3.13 -11.80
CA THR A 231 9.47 -3.54 -10.98
C THR A 231 8.17 -3.41 -11.77
N LEU A 232 8.00 -2.34 -12.56
CA LEU A 232 6.84 -2.17 -13.42
C LEU A 232 6.81 -3.22 -14.55
N ILE A 233 7.94 -3.48 -15.19
CA ILE A 233 8.09 -4.52 -16.22
C ILE A 233 7.76 -5.89 -15.60
N LEU A 234 8.31 -6.20 -14.43
CA LEU A 234 8.05 -7.46 -13.74
C LEU A 234 6.57 -7.61 -13.35
N GLY A 235 5.90 -6.54 -12.92
CA GLY A 235 4.46 -6.53 -12.69
C GLY A 235 3.66 -6.85 -13.96
N ALA A 236 4.04 -6.28 -15.10
CA ALA A 236 3.41 -6.58 -16.40
C ALA A 236 3.70 -8.03 -16.85
N LEU A 237 4.92 -8.53 -16.65
CA LEU A 237 5.28 -9.92 -16.94
C LEU A 237 4.50 -10.89 -16.05
N PHE A 238 4.34 -10.63 -14.75
CA PHE A 238 3.49 -11.44 -13.87
C PHE A 238 2.03 -11.40 -14.28
N MET A 239 1.53 -10.24 -14.71
CA MET A 239 0.17 -10.12 -15.23
C MET A 239 -0.03 -10.95 -16.51
N ALA A 240 0.94 -10.92 -17.44
CA ALA A 240 0.91 -11.74 -18.65
C ALA A 240 1.03 -13.24 -18.34
N LEU A 241 1.95 -13.60 -17.43
CA LEU A 241 2.19 -14.98 -16.98
C LEU A 241 0.92 -15.55 -16.36
N THR A 242 0.29 -14.81 -15.45
CA THR A 242 -0.94 -15.23 -14.77
C THR A 242 -2.14 -15.26 -15.73
N ALA A 243 -2.20 -14.37 -16.73
CA ALA A 243 -3.21 -14.43 -17.78
C ALA A 243 -3.09 -15.70 -18.63
N VAL A 244 -1.88 -16.10 -19.04
CA VAL A 244 -1.68 -17.38 -19.77
C VAL A 244 -2.09 -18.56 -18.89
N LEU A 245 -1.70 -18.57 -17.61
CA LEU A 245 -2.04 -19.65 -16.67
C LEU A 245 -3.55 -19.81 -16.45
N VAL A 246 -4.33 -18.72 -16.51
CA VAL A 246 -5.78 -18.75 -16.25
C VAL A 246 -6.58 -18.94 -17.54
N PHE A 247 -6.29 -18.20 -18.60
CA PHE A 247 -7.11 -18.24 -19.84
C PHE A 247 -6.73 -19.38 -20.79
N ALA A 248 -5.51 -19.93 -20.68
CA ALA A 248 -5.05 -21.06 -21.49
C ALA A 248 -4.86 -22.33 -20.65
N GLU A 249 -5.59 -22.49 -19.54
CA GLU A 249 -5.46 -23.61 -18.60
C GLU A 249 -5.52 -24.98 -19.31
N ASP A 250 -6.49 -25.20 -20.20
CA ASP A 250 -6.62 -26.45 -20.97
C ASP A 250 -5.43 -26.72 -21.91
N TYR A 251 -4.91 -25.66 -22.54
CA TYR A 251 -3.75 -25.76 -23.44
C TYR A 251 -2.44 -25.99 -22.68
N VAL A 252 -2.33 -25.42 -21.47
CA VAL A 252 -1.19 -25.65 -20.57
C VAL A 252 -1.22 -27.09 -20.05
N LEU A 253 -2.39 -27.60 -19.65
CA LEU A 253 -2.57 -28.97 -19.16
C LEU A 253 -2.34 -30.03 -20.25
N SER A 254 -2.65 -29.71 -21.51
CA SER A 254 -2.36 -30.57 -22.67
C SER A 254 -0.93 -30.44 -23.20
N LEU A 255 -0.07 -29.67 -22.54
CA LEU A 255 1.32 -29.40 -22.93
C LEU A 255 1.44 -28.88 -24.39
N ALA A 256 0.44 -28.14 -24.87
CA ALA A 256 0.46 -27.58 -26.20
C ALA A 256 1.64 -26.59 -26.34
N PRO A 257 2.51 -26.73 -27.36
CA PRO A 257 3.68 -25.85 -27.52
C PRO A 257 3.32 -24.37 -27.60
N SER A 258 2.13 -24.05 -28.14
CA SER A 258 1.61 -22.70 -28.27
C SER A 258 1.35 -22.00 -26.94
N ALA A 259 1.07 -22.75 -25.86
CA ALA A 259 0.86 -22.19 -24.52
C ALA A 259 2.12 -22.32 -23.64
N VAL A 260 2.85 -23.43 -23.77
CA VAL A 260 4.05 -23.69 -22.97
C VAL A 260 5.23 -22.79 -23.36
N ALA A 261 5.45 -22.54 -24.66
CA ALA A 261 6.54 -21.68 -25.12
C ALA A 261 6.44 -20.23 -24.61
N PRO A 262 5.31 -19.50 -24.72
CA PRO A 262 5.20 -18.16 -24.16
C PRO A 262 5.27 -18.17 -22.62
N LEU A 263 4.73 -19.18 -21.95
CA LEU A 263 4.84 -19.32 -20.50
C LEU A 263 6.30 -19.46 -20.04
N ALA A 264 7.08 -20.29 -20.72
CA ALA A 264 8.52 -20.46 -20.48
C ALA A 264 9.29 -19.17 -20.75
N LEU A 265 8.99 -18.47 -21.87
CA LEU A 265 9.64 -17.22 -22.21
C LEU A 265 9.37 -16.11 -21.18
N ILE A 266 8.12 -15.94 -20.77
CA ILE A 266 7.71 -14.92 -19.79
C ILE A 266 8.31 -15.23 -18.41
N SER A 267 8.35 -16.50 -18.01
CA SER A 267 8.96 -16.90 -16.74
C SER A 267 10.47 -16.68 -16.74
N LEU A 268 11.18 -16.98 -17.83
CA LEU A 268 12.60 -16.66 -17.99
C LEU A 268 12.86 -15.14 -17.94
N ALA A 269 12.05 -14.34 -18.63
CA ALA A 269 12.13 -12.87 -18.57
C ALA A 269 11.84 -12.33 -17.16
N SER A 270 10.90 -12.94 -16.43
CA SER A 270 10.59 -12.59 -15.05
C SER A 270 11.77 -12.90 -14.14
N ILE A 271 12.37 -14.10 -14.26
CA ILE A 271 13.57 -14.50 -13.51
C ILE A 271 14.72 -13.53 -13.81
N PHE A 272 14.93 -13.16 -15.07
CA PHE A 272 15.93 -12.18 -15.46
C PHE A 272 15.72 -10.84 -14.74
N CYS A 273 14.50 -10.30 -14.73
CA CYS A 273 14.18 -9.07 -14.01
C CYS A 273 14.44 -9.19 -12.50
N ILE A 274 14.07 -10.33 -11.89
CA ILE A 274 14.31 -10.60 -10.46
C ILE A 274 15.81 -10.62 -10.17
N VAL A 275 16.61 -11.31 -10.99
CA VAL A 275 18.07 -11.35 -10.86
C VAL A 275 18.64 -9.93 -10.95
N CYS A 276 18.24 -9.14 -11.94
CA CYS A 276 18.67 -7.74 -12.06
C CYS A 276 18.32 -6.93 -10.80
N ILE A 277 17.10 -7.02 -10.28
CA ILE A 277 16.68 -6.31 -9.05
C ILE A 277 17.50 -6.77 -7.83
N THR A 278 17.77 -8.06 -7.68
CA THR A 278 18.56 -8.58 -6.54
C THR A 278 20.03 -8.14 -6.56
N ARG A 279 20.56 -7.76 -7.73
CA ARG A 279 21.95 -7.28 -7.87
C ARG A 279 22.09 -5.78 -7.59
N GLN A 280 20.99 -5.02 -7.57
CA GLN A 280 21.01 -3.58 -7.34
C GLN A 280 21.37 -3.22 -5.90
N PRO A 281 22.04 -2.07 -5.67
CA PRO A 281 22.38 -1.59 -4.35
C PRO A 281 21.12 -1.29 -3.53
N VAL A 282 21.18 -1.61 -2.23
CA VAL A 282 20.04 -1.51 -1.32
C VAL A 282 20.29 -0.38 -0.32
N ALA A 283 19.27 0.43 -0.02
CA ALA A 283 19.36 1.48 0.98
C ALA A 283 19.60 0.91 2.39
N GLY A 284 20.41 1.63 3.19
CA GLY A 284 20.67 1.30 4.59
C GLY A 284 19.37 1.26 5.41
N THR A 285 19.20 0.22 6.23
CA THR A 285 17.99 0.00 7.04
C THR A 285 17.82 0.93 8.24
N GLU A 286 18.76 1.86 8.46
CA GLU A 286 18.85 2.63 9.70
C GLU A 286 17.67 3.57 9.92
N THR A 287 17.04 4.05 8.85
CA THR A 287 15.89 4.97 8.90
C THR A 287 14.53 4.28 8.92
N LEU A 288 14.47 2.96 8.71
CA LEU A 288 13.22 2.22 8.64
C LEU A 288 12.78 1.72 10.02
N SER A 289 11.66 2.26 10.52
CA SER A 289 11.04 1.83 11.78
C SER A 289 10.65 0.34 11.74
N PHE A 290 10.31 -0.18 10.55
CA PHE A 290 9.97 -1.57 10.29
C PHE A 290 10.68 -2.07 9.02
N ALA A 291 11.55 -3.08 9.15
CA ALA A 291 12.23 -3.72 8.03
C ALA A 291 11.63 -5.10 7.77
N VAL A 292 11.19 -5.34 6.54
CA VAL A 292 10.70 -6.66 6.10
C VAL A 292 11.93 -7.54 5.80
N PRO A 293 12.04 -8.75 6.37
CA PRO A 293 13.13 -9.67 6.02
C PRO A 293 12.97 -10.17 4.57
N LEU A 294 14.06 -10.62 3.93
CA LEU A 294 14.01 -11.28 2.60
C LEU A 294 13.42 -10.43 1.46
N VAL A 295 13.59 -9.10 1.49
CA VAL A 295 13.36 -8.25 0.31
C VAL A 295 14.52 -8.48 -0.67
N PRO A 296 14.27 -8.73 -1.98
CA PRO A 296 13.02 -8.47 -2.71
C PRO A 296 12.03 -9.65 -2.83
N PHE A 297 12.37 -10.85 -2.36
CA PHE A 297 11.58 -12.06 -2.62
C PHE A 297 10.16 -12.03 -2.02
N ILE A 298 9.99 -11.61 -0.77
CA ILE A 298 8.67 -11.60 -0.11
C ILE A 298 7.67 -10.68 -0.85
N PRO A 299 7.98 -9.40 -1.13
CA PRO A 299 7.07 -8.54 -1.90
C PRO A 299 6.76 -9.08 -3.30
N LEU A 300 7.74 -9.67 -3.98
CA LEU A 300 7.55 -10.22 -5.33
C LEU A 300 6.65 -11.45 -5.34
N PHE A 301 6.83 -12.36 -4.37
CA PHE A 301 5.94 -13.50 -4.21
C PHE A 301 4.50 -13.07 -3.91
N ASN A 302 4.32 -12.12 -2.98
CA ASN A 302 3.01 -11.55 -2.67
C ASN A 302 2.35 -10.90 -3.91
N MET A 303 3.11 -10.13 -4.69
CA MET A 303 2.63 -9.53 -5.93
C MET A 303 2.17 -10.60 -6.94
N PHE A 304 2.95 -11.66 -7.14
CA PHE A 304 2.59 -12.75 -8.05
C PHE A 304 1.31 -13.46 -7.61
N VAL A 305 1.21 -13.86 -6.34
CA VAL A 305 0.03 -14.57 -5.80
C VAL A 305 -1.23 -13.70 -5.90
N ASN A 306 -1.14 -12.41 -5.55
CA ASN A 306 -2.29 -11.52 -5.64
C ASN A 306 -2.76 -11.32 -7.09
N LEU A 307 -1.83 -11.15 -8.03
CA LEU A 307 -2.17 -11.04 -9.46
C LEU A 307 -2.82 -12.32 -9.99
N TYR A 308 -2.31 -13.48 -9.59
CA TYR A 308 -2.91 -14.77 -9.95
C TYR A 308 -4.35 -14.89 -9.45
N LEU A 309 -4.58 -14.60 -8.17
CA LEU A 309 -5.91 -14.64 -7.56
C LEU A 309 -6.86 -13.61 -8.21
N MET A 310 -6.35 -12.44 -8.57
CA MET A 310 -7.13 -11.44 -9.30
C MET A 310 -7.55 -11.91 -10.69
N MET A 311 -6.70 -12.66 -11.39
CA MET A 311 -7.02 -13.20 -12.73
C MET A 311 -8.07 -14.31 -12.69
N ARG A 312 -8.18 -15.07 -11.59
CA ARG A 312 -9.24 -16.08 -11.41
C ARG A 312 -10.62 -15.49 -11.08
N LEU A 313 -10.73 -14.17 -10.85
CA LEU A 313 -12.02 -13.54 -10.56
C LEU A 313 -12.88 -13.39 -11.83
N PRO A 314 -14.22 -13.50 -11.72
CA PRO A 314 -15.13 -13.31 -12.85
C PRO A 314 -14.97 -11.94 -13.51
N LEU A 315 -15.16 -11.87 -14.84
CA LEU A 315 -15.08 -10.61 -15.60
C LEU A 315 -16.09 -9.56 -15.12
N ALA A 316 -17.25 -9.99 -14.63
CA ALA A 316 -18.25 -9.10 -14.04
C ALA A 316 -17.71 -8.35 -12.81
N THR A 317 -16.81 -8.96 -12.02
CA THR A 317 -16.15 -8.30 -10.88
C THR A 317 -15.25 -7.16 -11.35
N TRP A 318 -14.49 -7.38 -12.42
CA TRP A 318 -13.64 -6.36 -13.03
C TRP A 318 -14.44 -5.19 -13.60
N ALA A 319 -15.55 -5.47 -14.29
CA ALA A 319 -16.44 -4.43 -14.80
C ALA A 319 -16.98 -3.54 -13.67
N ARG A 320 -17.50 -4.16 -12.59
CA ARG A 320 -18.01 -3.43 -11.43
C ARG A 320 -16.91 -2.62 -10.72
N PHE A 321 -15.73 -3.21 -10.54
CA PHE A 321 -14.57 -2.48 -10.00
C PHE A 321 -14.20 -1.28 -10.87
N GLY A 322 -14.19 -1.43 -12.20
CA GLY A 322 -13.95 -0.35 -13.15
C GLY A 322 -14.96 0.79 -13.03
N ILE A 323 -16.25 0.47 -12.87
CA ILE A 323 -17.31 1.48 -12.64
C ILE A 323 -17.06 2.24 -11.33
N TRP A 324 -16.77 1.54 -10.22
CA TRP A 324 -16.48 2.18 -8.93
C TRP A 324 -15.24 3.08 -8.98
N MET A 325 -14.19 2.64 -9.67
CA MET A 325 -12.99 3.44 -9.89
C MET A 325 -13.29 4.68 -10.75
N ALA A 326 -14.12 4.56 -11.79
CA ALA A 326 -14.55 5.68 -12.61
C ALA A 326 -15.34 6.71 -11.80
N ILE A 327 -16.28 6.27 -10.96
CA ILE A 327 -17.03 7.14 -10.05
C ILE A 327 -16.08 7.86 -9.08
N GLY A 328 -15.16 7.12 -8.45
CA GLY A 328 -14.18 7.69 -7.53
C GLY A 328 -13.27 8.73 -8.21
N MET A 329 -12.80 8.45 -9.42
CA MET A 329 -12.01 9.39 -10.22
C MET A 329 -12.84 10.61 -10.62
N LEU A 330 -14.10 10.45 -11.01
CA LEU A 330 -15.00 11.55 -11.35
C LEU A 330 -15.17 12.50 -10.16
N ILE A 331 -15.41 11.98 -8.95
CA ILE A 331 -15.49 12.78 -7.72
C ILE A 331 -14.16 13.50 -7.45
N TYR A 332 -13.04 12.82 -7.62
CA TYR A 332 -11.72 13.39 -7.41
C TYR A 332 -11.40 14.53 -8.39
N PHE A 333 -11.64 14.35 -9.69
CA PHE A 333 -11.36 15.37 -10.71
C PHE A 333 -12.35 16.54 -10.68
N SER A 334 -13.62 16.29 -10.35
CA SER A 334 -14.63 17.35 -10.25
C SER A 334 -14.49 18.19 -8.98
N TYR A 335 -14.24 17.56 -7.83
CA TYR A 335 -14.23 18.24 -6.53
C TYR A 335 -12.84 18.21 -5.86
N GLY A 336 -12.26 17.01 -5.73
CA GLY A 336 -11.06 16.79 -4.91
C GLY A 336 -9.84 17.62 -5.34
N ILE A 337 -9.59 17.75 -6.64
CA ILE A 337 -8.41 18.46 -7.17
C ILE A 337 -8.44 19.98 -6.91
N TRP A 338 -9.64 20.56 -6.80
CA TRP A 338 -9.84 22.00 -6.60
C TRP A 338 -9.87 22.37 -5.12
N ASN A 339 -10.33 21.45 -4.27
CA ASN A 339 -10.61 21.71 -2.86
C ASN A 339 -9.61 21.05 -1.89
N SER A 340 -8.71 20.19 -2.38
CA SER A 340 -7.69 19.55 -1.54
C SER A 340 -6.78 20.58 -0.87
N SER A 341 -6.66 20.47 0.44
CA SER A 341 -5.80 21.29 1.30
C SER A 341 -4.32 21.22 0.90
N GLN A 342 -3.88 20.11 0.32
CA GLN A 342 -2.47 19.90 -0.07
C GLN A 342 -2.02 20.79 -1.22
N ARG A 343 -2.94 21.20 -2.11
CA ARG A 343 -2.64 22.17 -3.17
C ARG A 343 -2.42 23.58 -2.61
N LYS A 344 -3.06 23.92 -1.48
CA LYS A 344 -2.94 25.22 -0.82
C LYS A 344 -1.74 25.30 0.14
N ALA A 345 -1.21 24.15 0.56
CA ALA A 345 -0.09 24.04 1.50
C ALA A 345 1.30 24.11 0.84
N SER A 346 1.39 24.30 -0.48
CA SER A 346 2.64 24.65 -1.15
C SER A 346 2.73 26.18 -1.26
N PRO A 347 3.46 26.88 -0.37
CA PRO A 347 3.86 28.25 -0.70
C PRO A 347 4.75 28.20 -1.97
N PRO A 348 4.71 29.22 -2.83
CA PRO A 348 5.69 29.34 -3.90
C PRO A 348 7.09 29.37 -3.28
N ILE A 349 8.03 28.59 -3.85
CA ILE A 349 9.45 28.51 -3.44
C ILE A 349 10.19 29.79 -3.84
N LEU A 350 9.61 30.97 -3.63
CA LEU A 350 10.20 32.26 -4.02
C LEU A 350 10.21 33.26 -2.86
N GLU A 351 10.44 32.80 -1.62
CA GLU A 351 10.59 33.74 -0.49
C GLU A 351 11.51 33.24 0.64
N GLU A 352 12.34 32.21 0.41
CA GLU A 352 13.43 31.85 1.34
C GLU A 352 14.83 32.26 0.85
N ALA A 353 14.96 32.85 -0.34
CA ALA A 353 16.24 33.39 -0.81
C ALA A 353 16.55 34.81 -0.28
N ASN A 354 15.53 35.58 0.14
CA ASN A 354 15.75 36.97 0.59
C ASN A 354 15.95 37.14 2.10
N SER A 355 15.69 36.12 2.93
CA SER A 355 15.88 36.19 4.38
C SER A 355 17.29 35.78 4.84
N SER A 356 18.01 35.02 4.01
CA SER A 356 19.41 34.67 4.25
C SER A 356 20.41 35.76 3.84
N GLU A 357 20.10 36.61 2.85
CA GLU A 357 20.93 37.78 2.53
C GLU A 357 20.72 38.94 3.51
N SER A 358 19.48 39.18 3.96
CA SER A 358 19.19 40.24 4.95
C SER A 358 19.83 40.02 6.32
N SER A 359 20.13 38.78 6.70
CA SER A 359 20.68 38.43 8.02
C SER A 359 22.22 38.42 8.05
N VAL A 360 22.88 38.37 6.89
CA VAL A 360 24.34 38.45 6.77
C VAL A 360 24.78 39.91 6.65
N ASP A 361 24.06 40.75 5.90
CA ASP A 361 24.37 42.19 5.78
C ASP A 361 24.17 43.00 7.07
N THR A 362 23.30 42.53 7.99
CA THR A 362 23.10 43.21 9.29
C THR A 362 24.14 42.85 10.35
N LEU A 363 24.83 41.71 10.21
CA LEU A 363 25.92 41.32 11.12
C LEU A 363 27.24 41.98 10.74
N ASP A 364 27.51 42.18 9.45
CA ASP A 364 28.74 42.84 9.00
C ASP A 364 28.71 44.35 9.22
N HIS A 365 27.54 45.00 9.13
CA HIS A 365 27.42 46.43 9.43
C HIS A 365 27.56 46.78 10.92
N HIS A 366 27.13 45.91 11.83
CA HIS A 366 27.31 46.14 13.27
C HIS A 366 28.76 45.91 13.73
N ALA A 367 29.50 44.98 13.12
CA ALA A 367 30.91 44.74 13.44
C ALA A 367 31.83 45.88 12.96
N SER A 368 31.50 46.56 11.85
CA SER A 368 32.28 47.69 11.33
C SER A 368 32.11 48.98 12.14
N ASP A 369 30.92 49.24 12.70
CA ASP A 369 30.66 50.47 13.48
C ASP A 369 31.27 50.41 14.89
N ASP A 370 31.33 49.23 15.50
CA ASP A 370 31.96 49.04 16.81
C ASP A 370 33.50 49.14 16.72
N ALA A 371 34.11 48.67 15.63
CA ALA A 371 35.55 48.84 15.38
C ALA A 371 35.95 50.30 15.08
N ALA A 372 35.06 51.09 14.48
CA ALA A 372 35.30 52.52 14.21
C ALA A 372 35.16 53.39 15.46
N LYS A 373 34.29 53.01 16.42
CA LYS A 373 34.18 53.70 17.71
C LYS A 373 35.39 53.45 18.63
N ASP A 374 35.90 52.22 18.66
CA ASP A 374 37.04 51.85 19.52
C ASP A 374 38.38 52.47 19.04
N ALA A 375 38.50 52.78 17.74
CA ALA A 375 39.65 53.51 17.18
C ALA A 375 39.59 55.04 17.45
N SER A 376 38.38 55.60 17.61
CA SER A 376 38.17 57.02 17.91
C SER A 376 38.47 57.36 19.38
N GLU A 377 38.22 56.43 20.32
CA GLU A 377 38.54 56.64 21.74
C GLU A 377 40.04 56.50 22.06
N ARG A 378 40.82 55.74 21.27
CA ARG A 378 42.28 55.63 21.45
C ARG A 378 43.11 56.82 20.97
N THR A 379 42.51 57.79 20.28
CA THR A 379 43.20 59.00 19.78
C THR A 379 42.87 60.28 20.57
N ARG A 380 42.13 60.16 21.68
CA ARG A 380 41.82 61.27 22.62
C ARG A 380 42.49 61.13 24.00
N HIS A 381 43.68 60.54 24.05
CA HIS A 381 44.59 60.65 25.18
C HIS A 381 45.90 61.30 24.77
#